data_AF-A0A4R4QNM4-F1
#
_entry.id   AF-A0A4R4QNM4-F1
#
_cell.length_a   1.000
_cell.length_b   1.000
_cell.length_c   1.000
_cell.angle_alpha   90.00
_cell.angle_beta   90.00
_cell.angle_gamma   90.00
#
_symmetry.space_group_name_H-M   'P 1'
#
loop_
_entity.id
_entity.type
_entity.pdbx_description
1 polymer ?
#
loop_
_entity_poly.entity_id
_entity_poly.type
_entity_poly.pdbx_seq_one_letter_code
_entity_poly.pdbx_strand_id
1 'polypeptide(L)' 'ARPVARSVRPITEWIDRPPAEPLSAIDRGKPVDLSLKTLDPDDAARLAAYTEDLLHTRTH' A
#
# COMPACT_ATOMS: atom_id res chain seq x y z
N ALA A 1 19.08 -3.57 -7.01
CA ALA A 1 18.11 -2.45 -6.90
C ALA A 1 18.05 -1.68 -8.23
N ARG A 2 16.92 -1.04 -8.58
CA ARG A 2 16.82 -0.14 -9.75
C ARG A 2 17.05 1.32 -9.32
N PRO A 3 17.61 2.18 -10.18
CA PRO A 3 17.72 3.61 -9.89
C PRO A 3 16.36 4.23 -9.58
N VAL A 4 16.30 5.15 -8.60
CA VAL A 4 15.07 5.80 -8.14
C VAL A 4 14.27 6.39 -9.30
N ALA A 5 14.93 7.12 -10.20
CA ALA A 5 14.29 7.73 -11.37
C ALA A 5 13.52 6.71 -12.24
N ARG A 6 14.00 5.47 -12.34
CA ARG A 6 13.32 4.39 -13.09
C ARG A 6 12.18 3.78 -12.29
N SER A 7 12.27 3.76 -10.97
CA SER A 7 11.26 3.20 -10.08
C SER A 7 10.03 4.10 -9.92
N VAL A 8 10.21 5.42 -9.98
CA VAL A 8 9.12 6.40 -9.76
C VAL A 8 8.36 6.79 -11.02
N ARG A 9 8.93 6.57 -12.21
CA ARG A 9 8.31 6.96 -13.49
C ARG A 9 6.85 6.49 -13.65
N PRO A 10 6.47 5.25 -13.26
CA PRO A 10 5.07 4.81 -13.36
C PRO A 10 4.11 5.64 -12.49
N ILE A 11 4.57 6.10 -11.31
CA ILE A 11 3.76 6.91 -10.40
C ILE A 11 3.56 8.32 -10.98
N THR A 12 4.60 8.89 -11.59
CA THR A 12 4.49 10.21 -12.23
C THR A 12 3.43 10.22 -13.33
N GLU A 13 3.32 9.15 -14.13
CA GLU A 13 2.30 9.03 -15.18
C GLU A 13 0.86 8.98 -14.63
N TRP A 14 0.66 8.52 -13.39
CA TRP A 14 -0.68 8.49 -12.77
C TRP A 14 -1.17 9.86 -12.32
N ILE A 15 -0.29 10.83 -12.11
CA ILE A 15 -0.68 12.21 -11.81
C ILE A 15 -1.44 12.79 -13.01
N ASP A 16 -0.93 12.55 -14.22
CA ASP A 16 -1.54 13.03 -15.45
C ASP A 16 -2.69 12.12 -15.93
N ARG A 17 -2.62 10.82 -15.62
CA ARG A 17 -3.60 9.79 -16.05
C ARG A 17 -3.89 8.82 -14.91
N PRO A 18 -4.77 9.18 -13.97
CA PRO A 18 -5.06 8.33 -12.82
C PRO A 18 -5.74 7.03 -13.25
N PRO A 19 -5.47 5.90 -12.55
CA PRO A 19 -6.19 4.66 -12.79
C PRO A 19 -7.68 4.81 -12.47
N ALA A 20 -8.53 4.22 -13.32
CA ALA A 20 -9.98 4.32 -13.20
C ALA A 20 -10.55 3.50 -12.03
N GLU A 21 -9.81 2.49 -11.55
CA GLU A 21 -10.21 1.66 -10.43
C GLU A 21 -9.78 2.30 -9.10
N PRO A 22 -10.70 2.50 -8.14
CA PRO A 22 -10.46 3.28 -6.93
C PRO A 22 -9.46 2.66 -5.92
N LEU A 23 -9.06 1.40 -6.11
CA LEU A 23 -8.12 0.67 -5.26
C LEU A 23 -7.19 -0.22 -6.09
N SER A 24 -6.33 0.39 -6.92
CA SER A 24 -5.35 -0.36 -7.71
C SER A 24 -4.03 -0.50 -6.94
N ALA A 25 -3.79 -1.68 -6.36
CA ALA A 25 -2.45 -2.09 -5.95
C ALA A 25 -1.68 -2.54 -7.21
N ILE A 26 -0.59 -1.85 -7.56
CA ILE A 26 0.21 -2.17 -8.75
C ILE A 26 1.67 -2.38 -8.34
N ASP A 27 2.19 -3.59 -8.54
CA ASP A 27 3.61 -3.91 -8.34
C ASP A 27 4.30 -4.03 -9.70
N ARG A 28 5.34 -3.21 -9.92
CA ARG A 28 6.14 -3.21 -11.15
C ARG A 28 5.31 -3.13 -12.43
N GLY A 29 4.21 -2.38 -12.40
CA GLY A 29 3.32 -2.16 -13.54
C GLY A 29 2.30 -3.28 -13.78
N LYS A 30 2.13 -4.21 -12.83
CA LYS A 30 1.12 -5.26 -12.88
C LYS A 30 0.11 -5.09 -11.74
N PRO A 31 -1.20 -5.27 -11.99
CA PRO A 31 -2.17 -5.37 -10.92
C PRO A 31 -1.74 -6.46 -9.95
N VAL A 32 -1.77 -6.13 -8.66
CA VAL A 32 -1.52 -7.07 -7.58
C VAL A 32 -2.80 -7.87 -7.35
N ASP A 33 -2.65 -9.17 -7.22
CA ASP A 33 -3.75 -10.04 -6.83
C ASP A 33 -4.18 -9.71 -5.38
N LEU A 34 -5.41 -9.25 -5.21
CA LEU A 34 -5.94 -8.86 -3.89
C LEU A 34 -6.22 -10.07 -2.99
N SER A 35 -6.18 -11.29 -3.51
CA SER A 35 -6.31 -12.52 -2.72
C SER A 35 -5.03 -12.95 -1.99
N LEU A 36 -3.92 -12.20 -2.19
CA LEU A 36 -2.68 -12.47 -1.48
C LEU A 36 -2.87 -12.31 0.02
N LYS A 37 -2.40 -13.29 0.80
CA LYS A 37 -2.45 -13.27 2.27
C LYS A 37 -1.84 -11.99 2.88
N THR A 38 -0.85 -11.39 2.24
CA THR A 38 -0.23 -10.13 2.71
C THR A 38 -1.16 -8.91 2.60
N LEU A 39 -2.29 -9.05 1.90
CA LEU A 39 -3.33 -8.04 1.73
C LEU A 39 -4.63 -8.43 2.46
N ASP A 40 -4.56 -9.36 3.42
CA ASP A 40 -5.71 -9.80 4.20
C ASP A 40 -6.24 -8.62 5.08
N PRO A 41 -7.53 -8.25 4.93
CA PRO A 41 -8.10 -7.12 5.64
C PRO A 41 -8.23 -7.35 7.16
N ASP A 42 -8.38 -8.60 7.61
CA ASP A 42 -8.51 -8.93 9.03
C ASP A 42 -7.15 -8.83 9.74
N ASP A 43 -6.08 -9.28 9.06
CA ASP A 43 -4.70 -9.07 9.55
C ASP A 43 -4.36 -7.57 9.64
N ALA A 44 -4.80 -6.76 8.66
CA ALA A 44 -4.64 -5.31 8.68
C ALA A 44 -5.42 -4.65 9.83
N ALA A 45 -6.67 -5.05 10.06
CA ALA A 45 -7.48 -4.56 11.17
C ALA A 45 -6.86 -4.92 12.53
N ARG A 46 -6.34 -6.14 12.67
CA ARG A 46 -5.63 -6.58 13.88
C ARG A 46 -4.39 -5.73 14.15
N LEU A 47 -3.59 -5.45 13.11
CA LEU A 47 -2.41 -4.61 13.24
C LEU A 47 -2.76 -3.17 13.65
N ALA A 48 -3.82 -2.60 13.08
CA ALA A 48 -4.28 -1.26 13.43
C ALA A 48 -4.67 -1.17 14.91
N ALA A 49 -5.50 -2.10 15.39
CA ALA A 49 -5.91 -2.16 16.79
C ALA A 49 -4.70 -2.28 17.74
N TYR A 50 -3.75 -3.15 17.42
CA TYR A 50 -2.53 -3.31 18.22
C TYR A 50 -1.66 -2.05 18.23
N THR A 51 -1.58 -1.35 17.10
CA THR A 51 -0.82 -0.10 17.00
C THR A 51 -1.42 1.00 17.87
N GLU A 52 -2.74 1.14 17.87
CA GLU A 52 -3.45 2.11 18.72
C GLU A 52 -3.20 1.84 20.22
N ASP A 53 -3.25 0.58 20.64
CA ASP A 53 -2.96 0.19 22.03
C ASP A 53 -1.53 0.56 22.47
N LEU A 54 -0.54 0.30 21.60
CA LEU A 54 0.85 0.69 21.85
C LEU A 54 1.04 2.21 21.95
N LEU A 55 0.36 2.98 21.10
CA LEU A 55 0.44 4.44 21.13
C LEU A 55 -0.21 5.00 22.39
N HIS A 56 -1.34 4.44 22.82
CA HIS A 56 -2.00 4.85 24.06
C HIS A 56 -1.10 4.57 25.27
N THR A 57 -0.50 3.38 25.33
CA THR A 57 0.40 2.98 26.43
C THR A 57 1.65 3.87 26.53
N ARG A 58 2.17 4.39 25.42
CA ARG A 58 3.40 5.21 25.39
C ARG A 58 3.18 6.69 25.72
N THR A 59 1.92 7.14 25.72
CA THR A 59 1.58 8.56 25.97
C THR A 59 1.21 8.81 27.45
N HIS A 60 1.22 7.76 28.27
CA HIS A 60 1.11 7.80 29.74
C HIS A 60 2.47 7.58 30.40
#